data_AF-A0A137NVQ5-F1
#
_entry.id   AF-A0A137NVQ5-F1
#
_cell.length_a   1.000
_cell.length_b   1.000
_cell.length_c   1.000
_cell.angle_alpha   90.00
_cell.angle_beta   90.00
_cell.angle_gamma   90.00
#
_symmetry.space_group_name_H-M   'P 1'
#
loop_
_entity.id
_entity.type
_entity.pdbx_description
1 polymer ?
#
loop_
_entity_poly.entity_id
_entity_poly.type
_entity_poly.pdbx_seq_one_letter_code
_entity_poly.pdbx_strand_id
1 'polypeptide(L)'
;MDNALEEELLIIISGKYEALLVSNEDKQLIIIEDHYSNGSGFRLEKIDNLNYLKYEESFLRCNNGIMKVCSSFDDIDALLVSEPIDDIFFTLKCTKEGYFDEYLEICEAEEAIRLQWTSGDQYLGEELNSFLKEYISSDLKSSYISADGIDLVKSSKLFNMMLEGDIYCNLLQSPEFIFQDDLFYTGIAMRFVEINNMTCLKSENDKYLGLYRSYCGDLIPMLIDEVPELPIGLIRTDNVGVYLLGRDNQYVKVIPVNSFSISEITDNLEDASKFQFIFYNDTFVYEESEPDSG
;
A
#
# COMPACT_ATOMS: atom_id res chain seq x y z
N MET A 1 -23.97 -18.58 -0.50
CA MET A 1 -23.80 -18.68 -1.97
C MET A 1 -22.73 -17.68 -2.27
N ASP A 2 -21.53 -18.21 -2.44
CA ASP A 2 -20.26 -17.49 -2.48
C ASP A 2 -20.12 -16.82 -3.85
N ASN A 3 -20.34 -15.51 -3.90
CA ASN A 3 -19.78 -14.69 -4.97
C ASN A 3 -18.31 -14.44 -4.59
N ALA A 4 -17.46 -15.44 -4.79
CA ALA A 4 -16.03 -15.21 -4.77
C ALA A 4 -15.69 -14.29 -5.94
N LEU A 5 -15.05 -13.16 -5.63
CA LEU A 5 -14.64 -12.12 -6.58
C LEU A 5 -13.99 -12.74 -7.82
N GLU A 6 -14.57 -12.50 -9.01
CA GLU A 6 -13.95 -12.81 -10.31
C GLU A 6 -12.84 -11.81 -10.69
N GLU A 7 -12.46 -10.93 -9.77
CA GLU A 7 -11.53 -9.83 -10.00
C GLU A 7 -10.07 -10.33 -9.97
N GLU A 8 -9.28 -9.94 -10.96
CA GLU A 8 -7.84 -10.22 -10.98
C GLU A 8 -7.12 -9.26 -10.01
N LEU A 9 -6.38 -9.84 -9.07
CA LEU A 9 -5.65 -9.12 -8.03
C LEU A 9 -4.14 -9.23 -8.28
N LEU A 10 -3.42 -8.14 -8.09
CA LEU A 10 -1.97 -8.15 -8.01
C LEU A 10 -1.52 -8.63 -6.63
N ILE A 11 -0.35 -9.24 -6.58
CA ILE A 11 0.33 -9.57 -5.32
C ILE A 11 1.55 -8.67 -5.17
N ILE A 12 1.67 -8.04 -4.02
CA ILE A 12 2.80 -7.19 -3.67
C ILE A 12 3.47 -7.62 -2.37
N ILE A 13 4.77 -7.34 -2.27
CA ILE A 13 5.58 -7.55 -1.07
C ILE A 13 5.26 -6.44 -0.06
N SER A 14 4.82 -6.85 1.13
CA SER A 14 4.49 -5.93 2.20
C SER A 14 5.70 -5.09 2.58
N GLY A 15 5.52 -3.76 2.63
CA GLY A 15 6.57 -2.81 2.97
C GLY A 15 7.56 -2.45 1.86
N LYS A 16 7.56 -3.15 0.71
CA LYS A 16 8.49 -2.89 -0.41
C LYS A 16 7.84 -2.44 -1.71
N TYR A 17 6.53 -2.69 -1.90
CA TYR A 17 5.80 -2.36 -3.14
C TYR A 17 6.40 -2.97 -4.42
N GLU A 18 7.15 -4.05 -4.25
CA GLU A 18 7.62 -4.93 -5.32
C GLU A 18 6.48 -5.91 -5.63
N ALA A 19 6.19 -6.11 -6.92
CA ALA A 19 5.10 -6.97 -7.35
C ALA A 19 5.59 -8.33 -7.85
N LEU A 20 4.74 -9.35 -7.70
CA LEU A 20 4.96 -10.62 -8.36
C LEU A 20 4.54 -10.53 -9.83
N LEU A 21 5.41 -11.01 -10.72
CA LEU A 21 5.16 -11.09 -12.16
C LEU A 21 5.41 -12.51 -12.66
N VAL A 22 4.53 -12.98 -13.55
CA VAL A 22 4.79 -14.12 -14.41
C VAL A 22 5.50 -13.63 -15.68
N SER A 23 6.78 -13.95 -15.81
CA SER A 23 7.59 -13.59 -16.97
C SER A 23 7.00 -14.14 -18.28
N ASN A 24 6.97 -13.31 -19.32
CA ASN A 24 6.40 -13.71 -20.61
C ASN A 24 7.23 -14.78 -21.33
N GLU A 25 8.56 -14.76 -21.16
CA GLU A 25 9.48 -15.65 -21.87
C GLU A 25 9.43 -17.07 -21.31
N ASP A 26 9.56 -17.21 -19.99
CA ASP A 26 9.74 -18.51 -19.34
C ASP A 26 8.54 -18.96 -18.50
N LYS A 27 7.50 -18.12 -18.39
CA LYS A 27 6.34 -18.33 -17.51
C LYS A 27 6.74 -18.64 -16.07
N GLN A 28 7.85 -18.04 -15.63
CA GLN A 28 8.36 -18.09 -14.26
C GLN A 28 7.77 -16.96 -13.43
N LEU A 29 7.43 -17.27 -12.18
CA LEU A 29 7.12 -16.26 -11.18
C LEU A 29 8.42 -15.60 -10.73
N ILE A 30 8.48 -14.28 -10.81
CA ILE A 30 9.62 -13.46 -10.40
C ILE A 30 9.12 -12.28 -9.56
N ILE A 31 10.00 -11.73 -8.73
CA ILE A 31 9.80 -10.42 -8.11
C ILE A 31 10.39 -9.38 -9.04
N ILE A 32 9.66 -8.29 -9.28
CA ILE A 32 10.21 -7.12 -9.95
C ILE A 32 10.57 -6.08 -8.90
N GLU A 33 11.86 -5.76 -8.83
CA GLU A 33 12.45 -4.75 -7.93
C GLU A 33 12.08 -3.30 -8.33
N ASP A 34 11.44 -3.11 -9.49
CA ASP A 34 10.92 -1.80 -9.87
C ASP A 34 9.67 -1.47 -9.05
N HIS A 35 9.81 -0.38 -8.28
CA HIS A 35 8.75 0.23 -7.50
C HIS A 35 7.55 0.56 -8.42
N TYR A 36 6.38 -0.01 -8.11
CA TYR A 36 5.16 0.09 -8.92
C TYR A 36 5.23 -0.56 -10.31
N SER A 37 5.91 -1.71 -10.40
CA SER A 37 5.82 -2.54 -11.60
C SER A 37 4.39 -3.07 -11.81
N ASN A 38 3.96 -3.10 -13.07
CA ASN A 38 2.76 -3.84 -13.48
C ASN A 38 3.03 -5.33 -13.27
N GLY A 39 2.74 -5.84 -12.08
CA GLY A 39 2.79 -7.25 -11.77
C GLY A 39 1.81 -8.05 -12.63
N SER A 40 1.68 -9.34 -12.32
CA SER A 40 0.66 -10.18 -12.96
C SER A 40 -0.65 -10.16 -12.17
N GLY A 41 -1.77 -10.21 -12.89
CA GLY A 41 -3.07 -10.47 -12.30
C GLY A 41 -3.20 -11.93 -11.87
N PHE A 42 -3.67 -12.14 -10.65
CA PHE A 42 -3.85 -13.45 -10.06
C PHE A 42 -5.27 -13.62 -9.51
N ARG A 43 -5.70 -14.87 -9.40
CA ARG A 43 -6.98 -15.25 -8.79
C ARG A 43 -6.74 -16.34 -7.75
N LEU A 44 -7.61 -16.42 -6.76
CA LEU A 44 -7.62 -17.51 -5.79
C LEU A 44 -8.68 -18.53 -6.17
N GLU A 45 -8.27 -19.80 -6.31
CA GLU A 45 -9.19 -20.92 -6.46
C GLU A 45 -9.15 -21.80 -5.21
N LYS A 46 -10.29 -21.92 -4.53
CA LYS A 46 -10.39 -22.72 -3.30
C LYS A 46 -10.73 -24.16 -3.62
N ILE A 47 -9.81 -25.08 -3.32
CA ILE A 47 -9.99 -26.54 -3.53
C ILE A 47 -9.58 -27.23 -2.23
N ASP A 48 -10.42 -28.11 -1.70
CA ASP A 48 -10.17 -28.89 -0.47
C ASP A 48 -9.65 -28.05 0.72
N ASN A 49 -10.18 -26.83 0.87
CA ASN A 49 -9.81 -25.82 1.88
C ASN A 49 -8.43 -25.16 1.72
N LEU A 50 -7.75 -25.38 0.60
CA LEU A 50 -6.54 -24.66 0.24
C LEU A 50 -6.86 -23.60 -0.82
N ASN A 51 -6.16 -22.46 -0.74
CA ASN A 51 -6.33 -21.34 -1.66
C ASN A 51 -5.19 -21.39 -2.69
N TYR A 52 -5.45 -21.97 -3.86
CA TYR A 52 -4.45 -22.11 -4.92
C TYR A 52 -4.31 -20.81 -5.71
N LEU A 53 -3.07 -20.48 -6.03
CA LEU A 53 -2.77 -19.29 -6.82
C LEU A 53 -2.92 -19.58 -8.32
N LYS A 54 -3.83 -18.86 -8.98
CA LYS A 54 -4.03 -18.92 -10.43
C LYS A 54 -3.52 -17.69 -11.12
N TYR A 55 -2.92 -17.92 -12.28
CA TYR A 55 -2.56 -16.92 -13.27
C TYR A 55 -3.28 -17.28 -14.57
N GLU A 56 -4.14 -16.39 -15.06
CA GLU A 56 -5.11 -16.71 -16.12
C GLU A 56 -5.87 -18.02 -15.76
N GLU A 57 -6.02 -18.97 -16.68
CA GLU A 57 -6.66 -20.27 -16.44
C GLU A 57 -5.70 -21.35 -15.91
N SER A 58 -4.48 -20.98 -15.54
CA SER A 58 -3.43 -21.91 -15.12
C SER A 58 -3.05 -21.74 -13.64
N PHE A 59 -2.42 -22.77 -13.07
CA PHE A 59 -1.88 -22.74 -11.72
C PHE A 59 -0.39 -22.40 -11.74
N LEU A 60 0.16 -22.05 -10.58
CA LEU A 60 1.60 -21.99 -10.38
C LEU A 60 2.08 -23.25 -9.66
N ARG A 61 3.19 -23.83 -10.10
CA ARG A 61 3.86 -24.98 -9.51
C ARG A 61 5.29 -24.64 -9.12
N CYS A 62 5.75 -25.13 -7.98
CA CYS A 62 7.14 -25.11 -7.59
C CYS A 62 7.78 -26.48 -7.80
N ASN A 63 8.90 -26.52 -8.50
CA ASN A 63 9.76 -27.70 -8.60
C ASN A 63 11.22 -27.32 -8.36
N ASN A 64 11.83 -27.87 -7.31
CA ASN A 64 13.21 -27.58 -6.91
C ASN A 64 13.48 -26.08 -6.77
N GLY A 65 12.58 -25.36 -6.09
CA GLY A 65 12.66 -23.92 -5.89
C GLY A 65 12.32 -23.05 -7.11
N ILE A 66 11.99 -23.65 -8.27
CA ILE A 66 11.60 -22.89 -9.45
C ILE A 66 10.08 -22.85 -9.56
N MET A 67 9.50 -21.65 -9.48
CA MET A 67 8.07 -21.40 -9.60
C MET A 67 7.66 -21.07 -11.04
N LYS A 68 6.79 -21.88 -11.63
CA LYS A 68 6.35 -21.76 -13.04
C LYS A 68 4.87 -21.98 -13.21
N VAL A 69 4.29 -21.35 -14.23
CA VAL A 69 2.91 -21.62 -14.66
C VAL A 69 2.79 -23.04 -15.20
N CYS A 70 1.75 -23.74 -14.79
CA CYS A 70 1.38 -25.05 -15.28
C CYS A 70 -0.11 -25.13 -15.60
N SER A 71 -0.44 -25.78 -16.71
CA SER A 71 -1.81 -25.94 -17.20
C SER A 71 -2.54 -27.16 -16.62
N SER A 72 -1.88 -27.94 -15.76
CA SER A 72 -2.41 -29.20 -15.22
C SER A 72 -2.42 -29.17 -13.69
N PHE A 73 -3.48 -29.77 -13.14
CA PHE A 73 -3.69 -29.98 -11.71
C PHE A 73 -3.24 -31.37 -11.22
N ASP A 74 -2.56 -32.15 -12.08
CA ASP A 74 -2.25 -33.56 -11.82
C ASP A 74 -1.25 -33.78 -10.66
N ASP A 75 -0.51 -32.74 -10.24
CA ASP A 75 0.40 -32.77 -9.09
C ASP A 75 0.07 -31.63 -8.13
N ILE A 76 -1.13 -31.72 -7.53
CA ILE A 76 -1.67 -30.74 -6.58
C ILE A 76 -0.69 -30.38 -5.46
N ASP A 77 0.10 -31.36 -5.03
CA ASP A 77 1.05 -31.21 -3.93
C ASP A 77 2.29 -30.37 -4.30
N ALA A 78 2.52 -30.08 -5.58
CA ALA A 78 3.59 -29.20 -6.03
C ALA A 78 3.08 -27.77 -6.35
N LEU A 79 1.78 -27.52 -6.22
CA LEU A 79 1.20 -26.22 -6.53
C LEU A 79 1.45 -25.21 -5.42
N LEU A 80 1.44 -23.93 -5.80
CA LEU A 80 1.52 -22.81 -4.88
C LEU A 80 0.13 -22.53 -4.29
N VAL A 81 0.10 -22.38 -2.96
CA VAL A 81 -1.06 -21.93 -2.22
C VAL A 81 -0.73 -20.65 -1.45
N SER A 82 -1.73 -19.78 -1.29
CA SER A 82 -1.67 -18.69 -0.33
C SER A 82 -2.12 -19.20 1.04
N GLU A 83 -1.24 -19.13 2.03
CA GLU A 83 -1.55 -19.46 3.42
C GLU A 83 -1.73 -18.16 4.22
N PRO A 84 -2.92 -17.91 4.81
CA PRO A 84 -3.17 -16.68 5.54
C PRO A 84 -2.33 -16.64 6.82
N ILE A 85 -1.75 -15.47 7.10
CA ILE A 85 -1.07 -15.14 8.37
C ILE A 85 -2.09 -14.48 9.30
N ASP A 86 -2.83 -13.52 8.77
CA ASP A 86 -3.92 -12.81 9.41
C ASP A 86 -4.97 -12.41 8.34
N ASP A 87 -5.90 -11.51 8.66
CA ASP A 87 -6.97 -11.10 7.75
C ASP A 87 -6.47 -10.31 6.51
N ILE A 88 -5.22 -9.83 6.56
CA ILE A 88 -4.64 -8.91 5.57
C ILE A 88 -3.50 -9.58 4.80
N PHE A 89 -2.67 -10.33 5.53
CA PHE A 89 -1.41 -10.84 5.02
C PHE A 89 -1.45 -12.34 4.84
N PHE A 90 -0.70 -12.79 3.83
CA PHE A 90 -0.50 -14.19 3.56
C PHE A 90 0.96 -14.46 3.18
N THR A 91 1.31 -15.73 3.16
CA THR A 91 2.57 -16.22 2.60
C THR A 91 2.28 -17.15 1.44
N LEU A 92 3.24 -17.28 0.52
CA LEU A 92 3.24 -18.36 -0.46
C LEU A 92 3.83 -19.62 0.14
N LYS A 93 3.23 -20.75 -0.20
CA LYS A 93 3.68 -22.08 0.19
C LYS A 93 3.58 -23.03 -0.97
N CYS A 94 4.63 -23.78 -1.21
CA CYS A 94 4.56 -25.02 -1.97
C CYS A 94 4.21 -26.14 -1.00
N THR A 95 3.10 -26.84 -1.25
CA THR A 95 2.60 -27.88 -0.35
C THR A 95 3.61 -29.02 -0.08
N LYS A 96 4.60 -29.22 -0.96
CA LYS A 96 5.71 -30.20 -0.80
C LYS A 96 7.04 -29.60 -0.36
N GLU A 97 7.36 -28.38 -0.76
CA GLU A 97 8.74 -27.84 -0.66
C GLU A 97 8.92 -26.82 0.46
N GLY A 98 7.84 -26.23 1.00
CA GLY A 98 7.93 -25.26 2.10
C GLY A 98 7.42 -23.87 1.71
N TYR A 99 7.98 -22.84 2.35
CA TYR A 99 7.63 -21.43 2.14
C TYR A 99 8.66 -20.74 1.24
N PHE A 100 8.42 -19.47 0.92
CA PHE A 100 9.33 -18.67 0.10
C PHE A 100 9.70 -17.37 0.80
N ASP A 101 10.95 -16.95 0.67
CA ASP A 101 11.47 -15.70 1.21
C ASP A 101 11.33 -14.52 0.21
N GLU A 102 11.93 -13.37 0.55
CA GLU A 102 11.94 -12.15 -0.27
C GLU A 102 12.71 -12.26 -1.60
N TYR A 103 13.42 -13.37 -1.82
CA TYR A 103 14.12 -13.69 -3.06
C TYR A 103 13.47 -14.86 -3.80
N LEU A 104 12.29 -15.29 -3.35
CA LEU A 104 11.59 -16.48 -3.85
C LEU A 104 12.37 -17.80 -3.63
N GLU A 105 13.31 -17.83 -2.68
CA GLU A 105 14.03 -19.03 -2.27
C GLU A 105 13.25 -19.81 -1.21
N ILE A 106 13.41 -21.14 -1.19
CA ILE A 106 12.71 -22.00 -0.23
C ILE A 106 13.21 -21.73 1.18
N CYS A 107 12.29 -21.44 2.10
CA CYS A 107 12.59 -21.14 3.49
C CYS A 107 11.62 -21.81 4.48
N GLU A 108 11.91 -21.64 5.77
CA GLU A 108 11.02 -22.01 6.85
C GLU A 108 9.90 -20.96 7.04
N ALA A 109 8.83 -21.34 7.75
CA ALA A 109 7.64 -20.49 7.91
C ALA A 109 7.93 -19.12 8.57
N GLU A 110 8.92 -19.06 9.46
CA GLU A 110 9.28 -17.86 10.22
C GLU A 110 10.01 -16.81 9.37
N GLU A 111 10.62 -17.26 8.27
CA GLU A 111 11.40 -16.43 7.32
C GLU A 111 10.58 -16.09 6.06
N ALA A 112 9.34 -16.58 6.01
CA ALA A 112 8.51 -16.49 4.83
C ALA A 112 8.11 -15.04 4.52
N ILE A 113 8.12 -14.71 3.24
CA ILE A 113 7.76 -13.39 2.74
C ILE A 113 6.31 -13.06 3.06
N ARG A 114 6.10 -11.86 3.60
CA ARG A 114 4.77 -11.34 3.88
C ARG A 114 4.21 -10.63 2.64
N LEU A 115 3.11 -11.16 2.13
CA LEU A 115 2.46 -10.70 0.91
C LEU A 115 1.06 -10.18 1.20
N GLN A 116 0.55 -9.36 0.29
CA GLN A 116 -0.80 -8.81 0.34
C GLN A 116 -1.36 -8.65 -1.08
N TRP A 117 -2.70 -8.65 -1.17
CA TRP A 117 -3.42 -8.44 -2.41
C TRP A 117 -3.65 -6.94 -2.67
N THR A 118 -3.66 -6.54 -3.94
CA THR A 118 -4.10 -5.20 -4.37
C THR A 118 -4.84 -5.30 -5.71
N SER A 119 -5.78 -4.40 -6.01
CA SER A 119 -6.57 -4.45 -7.24
C SER A 119 -5.73 -4.04 -8.46
N GLY A 120 -5.80 -4.80 -9.56
CA GLY A 120 -5.06 -4.50 -10.79
C GLY A 120 -5.46 -3.19 -11.48
N ASP A 121 -6.70 -2.74 -11.27
CA ASP A 121 -7.27 -1.56 -11.95
C ASP A 121 -6.83 -0.21 -11.33
N GLN A 122 -6.11 -0.22 -10.21
CA GLN A 122 -5.64 1.01 -9.55
C GLN A 122 -4.56 1.76 -10.35
N TYR A 123 -3.90 1.11 -11.31
CA TYR A 123 -2.69 1.65 -11.97
C TYR A 123 -2.85 1.89 -13.48
N LEU A 124 -4.08 1.79 -14.02
CA LEU A 124 -4.32 1.90 -15.46
C LEU A 124 -4.48 3.36 -15.90
N GLY A 125 -3.36 4.01 -16.27
CA GLY A 125 -3.38 5.27 -17.00
C GLY A 125 -2.13 5.53 -17.83
N GLU A 126 -2.28 6.15 -19.00
CA GLU A 126 -1.20 6.70 -19.84
C GLU A 126 -0.21 7.61 -19.05
N GLU A 127 -0.65 8.05 -17.86
CA GLU A 127 0.07 8.86 -16.90
C GLU A 127 1.26 8.11 -16.25
N LEU A 128 1.11 6.82 -15.91
CA LEU A 128 2.21 5.99 -15.37
C LEU A 128 3.32 5.80 -16.41
N ASN A 129 2.94 5.59 -17.67
CA ASN A 129 3.88 5.41 -18.79
C ASN A 129 4.65 6.70 -19.14
N SER A 130 4.02 7.86 -19.02
CA SER A 130 4.67 9.15 -19.24
C SER A 130 5.69 9.43 -18.13
N PHE A 131 5.33 9.09 -16.89
CA PHE A 131 6.22 9.23 -15.75
C PHE A 131 7.41 8.25 -15.79
N LEU A 132 7.21 6.96 -16.09
CA LEU A 132 8.30 5.97 -16.13
C LEU A 132 9.41 6.39 -17.10
N LYS A 133 9.04 7.06 -18.20
CA LYS A 133 10.01 7.66 -19.13
C LYS A 133 10.82 8.80 -18.52
N GLU A 134 10.21 9.65 -17.69
CA GLU A 134 10.90 10.72 -16.97
C GLU A 134 11.78 10.16 -15.85
N TYR A 135 11.29 9.18 -15.09
CA TYR A 135 12.01 8.50 -13.99
C TYR A 135 13.30 7.83 -14.43
N ILE A 136 13.25 6.98 -15.47
CA ILE A 136 14.41 6.25 -16.02
C ILE A 136 15.50 7.21 -16.51
N SER A 137 15.12 8.44 -16.86
CA SER A 137 16.01 9.44 -17.46
C SER A 137 16.69 10.39 -16.46
N SER A 138 16.38 10.29 -15.15
CA SER A 138 16.81 11.28 -14.16
C SER A 138 17.76 10.73 -13.09
N ASP A 139 18.78 11.52 -12.71
CA ASP A 139 19.66 11.30 -11.55
C ASP A 139 18.94 11.50 -10.19
N LEU A 140 17.60 11.51 -10.17
CA LEU A 140 16.76 11.94 -9.03
C LEU A 140 16.42 10.83 -8.03
N LYS A 141 17.01 9.63 -8.15
CA LYS A 141 16.75 8.48 -7.24
C LYS A 141 16.91 8.85 -5.75
N SER A 142 17.71 9.87 -5.42
CA SER A 142 17.98 10.33 -4.05
C SER A 142 17.14 11.54 -3.61
N SER A 143 16.31 12.15 -4.47
CA SER A 143 15.54 13.36 -4.19
C SER A 143 14.03 13.19 -4.40
N TYR A 144 13.54 11.97 -4.53
CA TYR A 144 12.17 11.69 -4.94
C TYR A 144 11.20 11.50 -3.75
N ILE A 145 10.05 12.20 -3.76
CA ILE A 145 8.88 11.92 -2.92
C ILE A 145 7.80 11.45 -3.91
N SER A 146 7.40 10.18 -3.82
CA SER A 146 6.46 9.57 -4.75
C SER A 146 5.43 8.67 -4.12
N ALA A 147 4.21 8.72 -4.65
CA ALA A 147 3.18 7.70 -4.57
C ALA A 147 2.91 7.22 -6.00
N ASP A 148 2.85 5.92 -6.22
CA ASP A 148 2.51 5.27 -7.49
C ASP A 148 3.31 5.78 -8.70
N GLY A 149 4.58 6.11 -8.48
CA GLY A 149 5.43 6.69 -9.52
C GLY A 149 4.94 8.08 -9.95
N ILE A 150 4.49 8.94 -9.04
CA ILE A 150 4.14 10.33 -9.36
C ILE A 150 5.00 11.24 -8.49
N ASP A 151 5.69 12.22 -9.10
CA ASP A 151 6.41 13.26 -8.34
C ASP A 151 5.37 14.04 -7.54
N LEU A 152 5.27 13.68 -6.26
CA LEU A 152 4.21 14.13 -5.38
C LEU A 152 4.24 15.65 -5.21
N VAL A 153 5.44 16.25 -5.27
CA VAL A 153 5.66 17.68 -5.08
C VAL A 153 5.21 18.51 -6.28
N LYS A 154 5.24 17.94 -7.49
CA LYS A 154 4.87 18.63 -8.74
C LYS A 154 3.47 18.27 -9.25
N SER A 155 2.81 17.32 -8.60
CA SER A 155 1.48 16.87 -8.95
C SER A 155 0.42 17.75 -8.31
N SER A 156 -0.61 18.14 -9.08
CA SER A 156 -1.82 18.76 -8.53
C SER A 156 -2.84 17.74 -8.02
N LYS A 157 -2.51 16.45 -8.11
CA LYS A 157 -3.46 15.37 -7.82
C LYS A 157 -3.57 15.10 -6.33
N LEU A 158 -4.64 14.39 -5.97
CA LEU A 158 -4.94 13.98 -4.60
C LEU A 158 -4.45 12.54 -4.34
N PHE A 159 -4.19 12.25 -3.08
CA PHE A 159 -3.60 11.00 -2.60
C PHE A 159 -4.20 10.64 -1.24
N ASN A 160 -4.52 9.36 -1.04
CA ASN A 160 -4.83 8.85 0.29
C ASN A 160 -3.54 8.62 1.07
N MET A 161 -3.54 9.07 2.32
CA MET A 161 -2.47 8.77 3.27
C MET A 161 -2.86 7.57 4.13
N MET A 162 -1.91 6.68 4.37
CA MET A 162 -2.09 5.44 5.13
C MET A 162 -0.94 5.27 6.12
N LEU A 163 -1.15 4.49 7.17
CA LEU A 163 -0.06 3.99 8.01
C LEU A 163 0.65 2.83 7.30
N GLU A 164 1.96 2.68 7.52
CA GLU A 164 2.74 1.55 7.02
C GLU A 164 2.13 0.23 7.53
N GLY A 165 1.69 -0.62 6.61
CA GLY A 165 1.04 -1.91 6.92
C GLY A 165 -0.49 -1.95 6.75
N ASP A 166 -1.15 -0.82 6.50
CA ASP A 166 -2.63 -0.72 6.39
C ASP A 166 -3.16 -0.69 4.95
N ILE A 167 -2.37 -1.12 3.96
CA ILE A 167 -2.73 -1.04 2.52
C ILE A 167 -4.07 -1.76 2.22
N TYR A 168 -4.42 -2.78 2.99
CA TYR A 168 -5.67 -3.52 2.84
C TYR A 168 -6.88 -2.92 3.58
N CYS A 169 -6.68 -2.02 4.55
CA CYS A 169 -7.81 -1.29 5.16
C CYS A 169 -8.56 -0.49 4.08
N ASN A 170 -7.87 0.09 3.09
CA ASN A 170 -8.54 0.84 2.03
C ASN A 170 -9.34 0.00 1.01
N LEU A 171 -9.16 -1.32 0.95
CA LEU A 171 -9.87 -2.17 -0.01
C LEU A 171 -11.21 -2.72 0.53
N LEU A 172 -11.40 -2.80 1.85
CA LEU A 172 -12.65 -3.34 2.43
C LEU A 172 -13.22 -2.54 3.61
N GLN A 173 -12.46 -1.68 4.29
CA GLN A 173 -12.93 -0.88 5.42
C GLN A 173 -12.11 0.40 5.56
N SER A 174 -12.64 1.50 5.02
CA SER A 174 -12.12 2.87 5.17
C SER A 174 -11.39 3.05 6.52
N PRO A 175 -10.04 3.20 6.56
CA PRO A 175 -9.36 3.45 7.81
C PRO A 175 -9.84 4.80 8.33
N GLU A 176 -10.67 4.69 9.36
CA GLU A 176 -11.30 5.79 10.03
C GLU A 176 -10.23 6.54 10.85
N PHE A 177 -9.85 7.71 10.32
CA PHE A 177 -9.20 8.87 10.96
C PHE A 177 -7.71 8.78 11.29
N ILE A 178 -6.94 9.74 10.76
CA ILE A 178 -5.52 9.92 11.10
C ILE A 178 -5.25 11.30 11.73
N PHE A 179 -6.06 12.33 11.45
CA PHE A 179 -5.89 13.66 12.02
C PHE A 179 -7.22 14.28 12.45
N GLN A 180 -7.19 15.05 13.54
CA GLN A 180 -8.36 15.76 14.02
C GLN A 180 -8.69 16.92 13.06
N ASP A 181 -9.96 16.99 12.65
CA ASP A 181 -10.59 18.16 12.03
C ASP A 181 -11.79 18.56 12.92
N ASP A 182 -12.15 19.85 12.93
CA ASP A 182 -13.31 20.41 13.65
C ASP A 182 -14.65 19.77 13.23
N LEU A 183 -14.66 19.04 12.13
CA LEU A 183 -15.78 18.28 11.58
C LEU A 183 -15.29 16.85 11.36
N PHE A 184 -15.75 15.92 12.19
CA PHE A 184 -15.41 14.49 12.08
C PHE A 184 -15.60 13.94 10.63
N TYR A 185 -14.78 12.96 10.27
CA TYR A 185 -14.79 12.00 9.12
C TYR A 185 -13.95 12.51 7.91
N THR A 186 -13.07 11.78 7.21
CA THR A 186 -12.82 10.34 6.88
C THR A 186 -11.39 10.21 6.31
N GLY A 187 -11.03 9.22 5.48
CA GLY A 187 -9.78 9.17 4.70
C GLY A 187 -9.64 10.37 3.75
N ILE A 188 -9.16 11.49 4.30
CA ILE A 188 -9.03 12.76 3.59
C ILE A 188 -7.98 12.62 2.50
N ALA A 189 -8.41 12.82 1.26
CA ALA A 189 -7.49 12.90 0.15
C ALA A 189 -6.60 14.15 0.31
N MET A 190 -5.30 13.97 0.20
CA MET A 190 -4.25 14.95 0.45
C MET A 190 -3.51 15.27 -0.84
N ARG A 191 -2.99 16.48 -0.95
CA ARG A 191 -2.01 16.89 -1.94
C ARG A 191 -0.77 17.44 -1.24
N PHE A 192 0.33 17.47 -1.96
CA PHE A 192 1.58 18.01 -1.44
C PHE A 192 1.71 19.48 -1.80
N VAL A 193 2.25 20.24 -0.86
CA VAL A 193 2.50 21.66 -1.02
C VAL A 193 3.87 21.98 -0.44
N GLU A 194 4.53 23.00 -0.98
CA GLU A 194 5.79 23.49 -0.42
C GLU A 194 5.52 24.65 0.55
N ILE A 195 5.94 24.49 1.80
CA ILE A 195 5.86 25.54 2.83
C ILE A 195 7.24 25.66 3.45
N ASN A 196 7.87 26.83 3.34
CA ASN A 196 9.20 27.10 3.91
C ASN A 196 10.27 26.06 3.50
N ASN A 197 10.29 25.66 2.21
CA ASN A 197 11.16 24.61 1.65
C ASN A 197 10.95 23.20 2.26
N MET A 198 9.82 22.96 2.93
CA MET A 198 9.38 21.64 3.37
C MET A 198 8.25 21.14 2.49
N THR A 199 8.26 19.85 2.15
CA THR A 199 7.10 19.19 1.54
C THR A 199 6.08 18.89 2.63
N CYS A 200 4.95 19.59 2.60
CA CYS A 200 3.86 19.50 3.56
C CYS A 200 2.60 18.92 2.91
N LEU A 201 1.63 18.56 3.73
CA LEU A 201 0.35 18.01 3.28
C LEU A 201 -0.75 19.07 3.36
N LYS A 202 -1.63 19.07 2.37
CA LYS A 202 -2.85 19.86 2.31
C LYS A 202 -4.02 18.97 1.90
N SER A 203 -5.14 19.02 2.60
CA SER A 203 -6.34 18.26 2.25
C SER A 203 -7.01 18.77 0.98
N GLU A 204 -7.92 17.95 0.43
CA GLU A 204 -8.85 18.32 -0.64
C GLU A 204 -9.73 19.52 -0.27
N ASN A 205 -10.07 19.67 1.02
CA ASN A 205 -10.87 20.77 1.57
C ASN A 205 -10.02 22.01 1.89
N ASP A 206 -8.84 22.12 1.29
CA ASP A 206 -7.94 23.25 1.42
C ASP A 206 -7.35 23.52 2.82
N LYS A 207 -7.36 22.54 3.72
CA LYS A 207 -6.72 22.64 5.05
C LYS A 207 -5.30 22.11 5.03
N TYR A 208 -4.40 22.74 5.76
CA TYR A 208 -2.99 22.37 5.87
C TYR A 208 -2.74 21.51 7.10
N LEU A 209 -1.90 20.47 6.98
CA LEU A 209 -1.44 19.73 8.15
C LEU A 209 -0.34 20.53 8.89
N GLY A 210 -0.61 20.85 10.15
CA GLY A 210 0.30 21.60 11.00
C GLY A 210 0.21 21.19 12.46
N LEU A 211 1.07 21.79 13.29
CA LEU A 211 1.00 21.66 14.74
C LEU A 211 0.10 22.76 15.31
N TYR A 212 -0.97 22.35 15.97
CA TYR A 212 -1.86 23.22 16.72
C TYR A 212 -1.57 23.14 18.21
N ARG A 213 -1.59 24.29 18.90
CA ARG A 213 -1.46 24.33 20.37
C ARG A 213 -2.84 24.21 21.00
N SER A 214 -3.10 23.08 21.66
CA SER A 214 -4.34 22.82 22.38
C SER A 214 -4.55 23.80 23.53
N TYR A 215 -5.76 23.82 24.09
CA TYR A 215 -6.09 24.63 25.27
C TYR A 215 -5.25 24.26 26.51
N CYS A 216 -4.75 23.02 26.60
CA CYS A 216 -3.83 22.58 27.65
C CYS A 216 -2.39 23.04 27.42
N GLY A 217 -2.08 23.60 26.24
CA GLY A 217 -0.74 24.02 25.86
C GLY A 217 0.06 22.96 25.09
N ASP A 218 -0.45 21.75 24.96
CA ASP A 218 0.18 20.66 24.22
C ASP A 218 0.11 20.90 22.70
N LEU A 219 1.13 20.46 21.97
CA LEU A 219 1.13 20.48 20.51
C LEU A 219 0.51 19.20 19.97
N ILE A 220 -0.47 19.35 19.08
CA ILE A 220 -1.14 18.24 18.41
C ILE A 220 -1.11 18.43 16.89
N PRO A 221 -0.94 17.35 16.11
CA PRO A 221 -1.07 17.42 14.66
C PRO A 221 -2.54 17.59 14.27
N MET A 222 -2.84 18.61 13.46
CA MET A 222 -4.20 18.98 13.09
C MET A 222 -4.26 19.57 11.67
N LEU A 223 -5.40 19.40 11.00
CA LEU A 223 -5.72 20.14 9.77
C LEU A 223 -6.22 21.55 10.11
N ILE A 224 -5.61 22.58 9.51
CA ILE A 224 -5.85 23.99 9.84
C ILE A 224 -6.16 24.76 8.54
N ASP A 225 -7.13 25.67 8.58
CA ASP A 225 -7.57 26.43 7.39
C ASP A 225 -6.48 27.35 6.80
N GLU A 226 -5.65 27.93 7.67
CA GLU A 226 -4.57 28.84 7.28
C GLU A 226 -3.23 28.11 7.17
N VAL A 227 -2.29 28.71 6.43
CA VAL A 227 -0.91 28.21 6.36
C VAL A 227 -0.34 28.18 7.78
N PRO A 228 0.02 27.01 8.32
CA PRO A 228 0.39 26.88 9.73
C PRO A 228 1.72 27.58 10.00
N GLU A 229 1.83 28.24 11.16
CA GLU A 229 3.11 28.78 11.64
C GLU A 229 4.13 27.65 11.88
N LEU A 230 3.62 26.47 12.27
CA LEU A 230 4.39 25.26 12.53
C LEU A 230 3.92 24.14 11.57
N PRO A 231 4.36 24.16 10.30
CA PRO A 231 3.98 23.13 9.34
C PRO A 231 4.63 21.78 9.69
N ILE A 232 3.88 20.70 9.48
CA ILE A 232 4.37 19.33 9.52
C ILE A 232 4.82 18.95 8.10
N GLY A 233 6.04 18.46 7.97
CA GLY A 233 6.61 18.03 6.70
C GLY A 233 6.80 16.52 6.62
N LEU A 234 7.08 16.06 5.42
CA LEU A 234 7.55 14.70 5.18
C LEU A 234 9.03 14.58 5.51
N ILE A 235 9.36 13.52 6.24
CA ILE A 235 10.71 13.10 6.54
C ILE A 235 10.88 11.72 5.91
N ARG A 236 11.93 11.54 5.13
CA ARG A 236 12.18 10.25 4.47
C ARG A 236 12.69 9.22 5.46
N THR A 237 12.29 7.98 5.25
CA THR A 237 12.90 6.82 5.88
C THR A 237 13.91 6.17 4.94
N ASP A 238 14.60 5.13 5.42
CA ASP A 238 15.47 4.30 4.59
C ASP A 238 14.66 3.41 3.61
N ASN A 239 13.35 3.25 3.84
CA ASN A 239 12.44 2.51 2.97
C ASN A 239 11.81 3.45 1.93
N VAL A 240 11.90 3.09 0.65
CA VAL A 240 11.30 3.85 -0.44
C VAL A 240 9.76 3.85 -0.30
N GLY A 241 9.12 4.99 -0.57
CA GLY A 241 7.66 5.13 -0.44
C GLY A 241 7.14 5.21 0.99
N VAL A 242 8.03 5.12 1.99
CA VAL A 242 7.68 5.23 3.41
C VAL A 242 8.25 6.51 4.00
N TYR A 243 7.39 7.27 4.67
CA TYR A 243 7.69 8.59 5.21
C TYR A 243 7.29 8.67 6.66
N LEU A 244 8.01 9.45 7.44
CA LEU A 244 7.52 9.97 8.71
C LEU A 244 6.90 11.33 8.47
N LEU A 245 5.95 11.71 9.31
CA LEU A 245 5.46 13.07 9.39
C LEU A 245 6.08 13.74 10.61
N GLY A 246 6.67 14.90 10.42
CA GLY A 246 7.35 15.58 11.51
C GLY A 246 7.91 16.94 11.17
N ARG A 247 8.51 17.54 12.19
CA ARG A 247 9.20 18.82 12.11
C ARG A 247 10.33 18.82 13.13
N ASP A 248 11.51 19.23 12.70
CA ASP A 248 12.71 19.27 13.54
C ASP A 248 12.99 17.87 14.15
N ASN A 249 12.90 17.73 15.48
CA ASN A 249 13.07 16.44 16.18
C ASN A 249 11.75 15.88 16.73
N GLN A 250 10.63 16.31 16.17
CA GLN A 250 9.29 15.95 16.61
C GLN A 250 8.56 15.21 15.50
N TYR A 251 7.98 14.07 15.83
CA TYR A 251 7.34 13.17 14.88
C TYR A 251 5.89 12.94 15.28
N VAL A 252 5.05 12.71 14.28
CA VAL A 252 3.68 12.28 14.46
C VAL A 252 3.68 10.80 14.86
N LYS A 253 2.97 10.51 15.93
CA LYS A 253 2.64 9.15 16.36
C LYS A 253 1.14 8.99 16.39
N VAL A 254 0.66 7.99 15.69
CA VAL A 254 -0.74 7.60 15.62
C VAL A 254 -0.95 6.43 16.58
N ILE A 255 -1.90 6.60 17.50
CA ILE A 255 -2.28 5.59 18.48
C ILE A 255 -3.67 5.09 18.12
N PRO A 256 -3.82 3.80 17.80
CA PRO A 256 -5.14 3.21 17.61
C PRO A 256 -5.87 3.11 18.96
N VAL A 257 -7.12 3.54 19.00
CA VAL A 257 -8.01 3.52 20.16
C VAL A 257 -9.35 2.89 19.78
N ASN A 258 -9.53 1.59 20.05
CA ASN A 258 -10.75 0.81 19.81
C ASN A 258 -11.42 0.99 18.42
N SER A 259 -12.11 2.11 18.20
CA SER A 259 -12.90 2.45 17.02
C SER A 259 -12.43 3.73 16.31
N PHE A 260 -11.28 4.31 16.67
CA PHE A 260 -10.70 5.48 16.01
C PHE A 260 -9.19 5.54 16.30
N SER A 261 -8.46 6.39 15.60
CA SER A 261 -7.06 6.71 15.96
C SER A 261 -6.93 8.14 16.47
N ILE A 262 -5.99 8.33 17.41
CA ILE A 262 -5.55 9.67 17.84
C ILE A 262 -4.13 9.90 17.38
N SER A 263 -3.78 11.15 17.14
CA SER A 263 -2.42 11.53 16.78
C SER A 263 -1.81 12.44 17.82
N GLU A 264 -0.61 12.11 18.25
CA GLU A 264 0.21 12.86 19.19
C GLU A 264 1.59 13.16 18.60
N ILE A 265 2.38 13.96 19.33
CA ILE A 265 3.77 14.25 18.98
C ILE A 265 4.70 13.49 19.90
N THR A 266 5.71 12.84 19.31
CA THR A 266 6.78 12.15 20.01
C THR A 266 8.13 12.71 19.57
N ASP A 267 9.08 12.80 20.50
CA ASP A 267 10.48 13.10 20.18
C ASP A 267 11.30 11.81 19.96
N ASN A 268 10.70 10.64 20.20
CA ASN A 268 11.31 9.33 19.94
C ASN A 268 11.00 8.86 18.52
N LEU A 269 12.05 8.77 17.69
CA LEU A 269 11.97 8.31 16.31
C LEU A 269 11.41 6.88 16.19
N GLU A 270 11.73 5.99 17.15
CA GLU A 270 11.28 4.59 17.11
C GLU A 270 9.78 4.45 17.39
N ASP A 271 9.19 5.42 18.10
CA ASP A 271 7.76 5.45 18.38
C ASP A 271 6.97 6.20 17.29
N ALA A 272 7.66 6.78 16.29
CA ALA A 272 7.02 7.55 15.24
C ALA A 272 6.21 6.64 14.30
N SER A 273 5.03 7.11 13.90
CA SER A 273 4.26 6.42 12.88
C SER A 273 4.86 6.65 11.51
N LYS A 274 4.86 5.58 10.72
CA LYS A 274 5.28 5.62 9.34
C LYS A 274 4.06 5.67 8.44
N PHE A 275 4.18 6.42 7.37
CA PHE A 275 3.11 6.77 6.46
C PHE A 275 3.50 6.38 5.04
N GLN A 276 2.49 5.97 4.29
CA GLN A 276 2.56 5.68 2.87
C GLN A 276 1.44 6.47 2.17
N PHE A 277 1.61 6.71 0.88
CA PHE A 277 0.65 7.47 0.08
C PHE A 277 0.28 6.66 -1.16
N ILE A 278 -1.01 6.58 -1.45
CA ILE A 278 -1.56 5.96 -2.66
C ILE A 278 -2.39 7.01 -3.40
N PHE A 279 -2.39 6.95 -4.72
CA PHE A 279 -3.18 7.79 -5.59
C PHE A 279 -4.67 7.73 -5.26
N TYR A 280 -5.32 8.90 -5.17
CA TYR A 280 -6.77 8.99 -5.07
C TYR A 280 -7.37 8.94 -6.47
N ASN A 281 -8.07 7.85 -6.81
CA ASN A 281 -8.77 7.73 -8.07
C ASN A 281 -10.28 8.00 -7.88
N ASP A 282 -10.74 9.17 -8.34
CA ASP A 282 -12.13 9.66 -8.24
C ASP A 282 -13.18 8.67 -8.80
N THR A 283 -12.80 7.69 -9.62
CA THR A 283 -13.76 6.74 -10.23
C THR A 283 -14.28 5.67 -9.27
N PHE A 284 -13.68 5.48 -8.10
CA PHE A 284 -14.18 4.54 -7.08
C PHE A 284 -15.14 5.23 -6.10
N VAL A 285 -16.22 5.85 -6.63
CA VAL A 285 -17.38 6.14 -5.80
C VAL A 285 -18.17 4.84 -5.68
N TYR A 286 -18.17 4.25 -4.49
CA TYR A 286 -19.03 3.12 -4.18
C TYR A 286 -20.48 3.57 -4.42
N GLU A 287 -21.14 3.04 -5.44
CA GLU A 287 -22.60 3.13 -5.52
C GLU A 287 -23.12 2.38 -4.29
N GLU A 288 -23.52 3.10 -3.25
CA GLU A 288 -24.35 2.52 -2.20
C GLU A 288 -25.57 1.92 -2.91
N SER A 289 -25.64 0.59 -2.95
CA SER A 289 -26.83 -0.09 -3.41
C SER A 289 -27.98 0.41 -2.54
N GLU A 290 -28.87 1.21 -3.13
CA GLU A 290 -30.08 1.66 -2.45
C GLU A 290 -30.75 0.42 -1.83
N PRO A 291 -31.15 0.47 -0.55
CA PRO A 291 -31.86 -0.65 0.03
C PRO A 291 -33.16 -0.82 -0.76
N ASP A 292 -33.29 -1.98 -1.40
CA ASP A 292 -34.53 -2.45 -2.03
C ASP A 292 -35.68 -2.24 -1.04
N SER A 293 -36.49 -1.21 -1.31
CA SER A 293 -37.71 -0.94 -0.56
C SER A 293 -38.81 -1.84 -1.11
N GLY A 294 -38.73 -3.12 -0.73
CA GLY A 294 -39.80 -4.12 -0.87
C GLY A 294 -40.73 -4.14 0.33
#